data_AF-A0A941WSI7-F1
#
_entry.id   AF-A0A941WSI7-F1
#
_cell.length_a   1.000
_cell.length_b   1.000
_cell.length_c   1.000
_cell.angle_alpha   90.00
_cell.angle_beta   90.00
_cell.angle_gamma   90.00
#
_symmetry.space_group_name_H-M   'P 1'
#
loop_
_entity.id
_entity.type
_entity.pdbx_description
1 polymer ?
#
loop_
_entity_poly.entity_id
_entity_poly.type
_entity_poly.pdbx_seq_one_letter_code
_entity_poly.pdbx_strand_id
1 'polypeptide(L)'
;MDRVFLLSEAEVLEFFPEQEQRTCQATEYAKAQGAYVDENNGNSWWWLRSPGVRPVDACGVRADGRISGYGSRDVNRPSGTIRPVIWVTMGE
;
A
#
# COMPACT_ATOMS: atom_id res chain seq x y z
N MET A 1 -16.78 14.50 -8.72
CA MET A 1 -15.58 14.31 -9.55
C MET A 1 -14.91 13.01 -9.13
N ASP A 2 -14.67 12.13 -10.09
CA ASP A 2 -13.99 10.85 -9.85
C ASP A 2 -12.50 11.08 -9.61
N ARG A 3 -11.91 10.31 -8.69
CA ARG A 3 -10.50 10.48 -8.30
C ARG A 3 -9.82 9.13 -8.09
N VAL A 4 -8.56 9.04 -8.51
CA VAL A 4 -7.68 7.91 -8.21
C VAL A 4 -6.54 8.39 -7.32
N PHE A 5 -6.33 7.74 -6.18
CA PHE A 5 -5.31 8.13 -5.21
C PHE A 5 -4.83 6.93 -4.37
N LEU A 6 -3.80 7.13 -3.55
CA LEU A 6 -3.38 6.18 -2.52
C LEU A 6 -3.92 6.60 -1.16
N LEU A 7 -4.28 5.65 -0.31
CA LEU A 7 -4.71 5.95 1.06
C LEU A 7 -3.56 6.59 1.86
N SER A 8 -3.91 7.50 2.75
CA SER A 8 -3.06 7.94 3.87
C SER A 8 -3.16 6.93 5.01
N GLU A 9 -2.21 7.01 5.94
CA GLU A 9 -2.24 6.24 7.18
C GLU A 9 -3.56 6.39 7.93
N ALA A 10 -4.08 7.62 8.07
CA ALA A 10 -5.35 7.86 8.73
C ALA A 10 -6.52 7.15 8.04
N GLU A 11 -6.59 7.22 6.72
CA GLU A 11 -7.64 6.55 5.94
C GLU A 11 -7.50 5.02 5.99
N VAL A 12 -6.28 4.47 6.06
CA VAL A 12 -6.08 3.02 6.28
C VAL A 12 -6.62 2.60 7.64
N LEU A 13 -6.35 3.37 8.69
CA LEU A 13 -6.86 3.08 10.04
C LEU A 13 -8.38 3.19 10.12
N GLU A 14 -8.99 4.09 9.34
CA GLU A 14 -10.45 4.26 9.25
C GLU A 14 -11.13 3.13 8.48
N PHE A 15 -10.64 2.80 7.27
CA PHE A 15 -11.27 1.79 6.40
C PHE A 15 -10.88 0.35 6.72
N PHE A 16 -9.70 0.14 7.30
CA PHE A 16 -9.15 -1.17 7.65
C PHE A 16 -8.64 -1.15 9.11
N PRO A 17 -9.56 -1.07 10.11
CA PRO A 17 -9.19 -0.95 11.52
C PRO A 17 -8.36 -2.13 12.02
N GLU A 18 -8.60 -3.35 11.53
CA GLU A 18 -7.87 -4.54 11.94
C GLU A 18 -6.63 -4.78 11.05
N GLN A 19 -5.57 -5.33 11.64
CA GLN A 19 -4.29 -5.53 10.94
C GLN A 19 -4.45 -6.46 9.73
N GLU A 20 -5.23 -7.53 9.89
CA GLU A 20 -5.46 -8.57 8.89
C GLU A 20 -6.14 -8.01 7.63
N GLN A 21 -7.00 -7.00 7.79
CA GLN A 21 -7.73 -6.36 6.69
C GLN A 21 -6.82 -5.56 5.75
N ARG A 22 -5.65 -5.14 6.23
CA ARG A 22 -4.68 -4.33 5.49
C ARG A 22 -3.78 -5.16 4.60
N THR A 23 -3.72 -6.47 4.83
CA THR A 23 -2.94 -7.40 4.01
C THR A 23 -3.49 -7.45 2.58
N CYS A 24 -2.60 -7.70 1.61
CA CYS A 24 -2.98 -7.76 0.21
C CYS A 24 -2.02 -8.66 -0.57
N GLN A 25 -2.58 -9.57 -1.36
CA GLN A 25 -1.80 -10.37 -2.31
C GLN A 25 -1.41 -9.52 -3.52
N ALA A 26 -0.20 -9.72 -4.04
CA ALA A 26 0.18 -9.16 -5.33
C ALA A 26 -0.62 -9.82 -6.45
N THR A 27 -1.02 -9.03 -7.44
CA THR A 27 -1.57 -9.52 -8.69
C THR A 27 -0.49 -10.21 -9.53
N GLU A 28 -0.86 -11.12 -10.42
CA GLU A 28 0.10 -11.78 -11.34
C GLU A 28 0.90 -10.76 -12.17
N TYR A 29 0.25 -9.66 -12.57
CA TYR A 29 0.94 -8.56 -13.23
C TYR A 29 2.03 -7.95 -12.34
N ALA A 30 1.71 -7.61 -11.09
CA ALA A 30 2.70 -7.04 -10.16
C ALA A 30 3.87 -8.00 -9.92
N LYS A 31 3.59 -9.30 -9.76
CA LYS A 31 4.63 -10.34 -9.63
C LYS A 31 5.55 -10.36 -10.85
N ALA A 32 5.00 -10.35 -12.06
CA ALA A 32 5.77 -10.31 -13.29
C ALA A 32 6.61 -9.03 -13.45
N GLN A 33 6.21 -7.93 -12.81
CA GLN A 33 6.97 -6.67 -12.76
C GLN A 33 8.03 -6.62 -11.63
N GLY A 34 8.23 -7.72 -10.88
CA GLY A 34 9.24 -7.78 -9.82
C GLY A 34 8.77 -7.28 -8.46
N ALA A 35 7.45 -7.23 -8.23
CA ALA A 35 6.90 -6.95 -6.91
C ALA A 35 7.47 -7.91 -5.85
N TYR A 36 7.74 -7.37 -4.67
CA TYR A 36 8.06 -8.22 -3.52
C TYR A 36 6.83 -9.04 -3.13
N VAL A 37 7.02 -10.34 -2.93
CA VAL A 37 6.00 -11.26 -2.42
C VAL A 37 6.60 -11.99 -1.22
N ASP A 38 5.90 -11.96 -0.09
CA ASP A 38 6.27 -12.74 1.08
C ASP A 38 5.99 -14.22 0.80
N GLU A 39 7.01 -15.06 0.98
CA GLU A 39 6.97 -16.49 0.64
C GLU A 39 5.97 -17.28 1.50
N ASN A 40 5.63 -16.80 2.70
CA ASN A 40 4.80 -17.54 3.64
C ASN A 40 3.30 -17.33 3.40
N ASN A 41 2.90 -16.13 2.96
CA ASN A 41 1.49 -15.74 2.84
C ASN A 41 1.10 -15.22 1.46
N GLY A 42 2.05 -15.05 0.53
CA GLY A 42 1.81 -14.52 -0.81
C GLY A 42 1.44 -13.04 -0.85
N ASN A 43 1.55 -12.33 0.28
CA ASN A 43 1.23 -10.92 0.39
C ASN A 43 2.39 -10.02 -0.01
N SER A 44 2.05 -8.79 -0.36
CA SER A 44 3.00 -7.74 -0.69
C SER A 44 2.82 -6.54 0.22
N TRP A 45 3.89 -5.76 0.37
CA TRP A 45 3.78 -4.45 1.01
C TRP A 45 3.38 -3.40 -0.03
N TRP A 46 2.62 -2.40 0.40
CA TRP A 46 2.11 -1.35 -0.47
C TRP A 46 2.26 0.06 0.12
N TRP A 47 2.49 1.06 -0.74
CA TRP A 47 2.70 2.46 -0.32
C TRP A 47 1.41 3.21 0.00
N LEU A 48 1.55 4.13 0.95
CA LEU A 48 0.57 5.15 1.33
C LEU A 48 1.03 6.50 0.81
N ARG A 49 0.09 7.45 0.66
CA ARG A 49 0.44 8.85 0.34
C ARG A 49 1.04 9.59 1.54
N SER A 50 0.92 9.05 2.76
CA SER A 50 1.54 9.64 3.94
C SER A 50 3.07 9.57 3.84
N PRO A 51 3.80 10.62 4.27
CA PRO A 51 5.25 10.61 4.27
C PRO A 51 5.78 9.50 5.18
N GLY A 52 6.92 8.93 4.80
CA GLY A 52 7.70 8.06 5.68
C GLY A 52 8.56 8.87 6.64
N VAL A 53 9.45 8.17 7.37
CA VAL A 53 10.28 8.80 8.41
C VAL A 53 11.43 9.60 7.80
N ARG A 54 11.98 9.18 6.66
CA ARG A 54 12.95 9.97 5.90
C ARG A 54 12.27 10.71 4.76
N PRO A 55 12.83 11.84 4.27
CA PRO A 55 12.27 12.60 3.15
C PRO A 55 12.11 11.80 1.84
N VAL A 56 12.84 10.69 1.69
CA VAL A 56 12.80 9.81 0.52
C VAL A 56 11.85 8.62 0.68
N ASP A 57 11.25 8.46 1.86
CA ASP A 57 10.39 7.34 2.20
C ASP A 57 8.91 7.72 2.05
N ALA A 58 8.11 6.75 1.63
CA ALA A 58 6.67 6.77 1.86
C ALA A 58 6.31 5.85 3.03
N CYS A 59 5.27 6.22 3.79
CA CYS A 59 4.63 5.28 4.68
C CYS A 59 4.05 4.12 3.87
N GLY A 60 3.95 2.93 4.47
CA GLY A 60 3.43 1.77 3.78
C GLY A 60 2.86 0.74 4.75
N VAL A 61 2.07 -0.16 4.20
CA VAL A 61 1.58 -1.35 4.89
C VAL A 61 2.49 -2.51 4.52
N ARG A 62 2.94 -3.26 5.54
CA ARG A 62 3.76 -4.46 5.39
C ARG A 62 2.92 -5.64 4.85
N ALA A 63 3.59 -6.68 4.37
CA ALA A 63 2.92 -7.92 3.96
C ALA A 63 2.13 -8.60 5.11
N ASP A 64 2.48 -8.28 6.37
CA ASP A 64 1.78 -8.72 7.58
C ASP A 64 0.68 -7.75 8.06
N GLY A 65 0.41 -6.67 7.34
CA GLY A 65 -0.65 -5.70 7.64
C GLY A 65 -0.24 -4.56 8.57
N ARG A 66 0.96 -4.57 9.16
CA ARG A 66 1.42 -3.46 10.01
C ARG A 66 1.75 -2.22 9.18
N ILE A 67 1.32 -1.05 9.66
CA ILE A 67 1.69 0.24 9.09
C ILE A 67 3.09 0.61 9.57
N SER A 68 3.93 1.11 8.66
CA SER A 68 5.29 1.52 9.01
C SER A 68 5.81 2.62 8.09
N GLY A 69 6.25 3.72 8.71
CA GLY A 69 7.03 4.76 8.05
C GLY A 69 8.54 4.46 7.97
N TYR A 70 9.00 3.33 8.52
CA TYR A 70 10.42 2.96 8.61
C TYR A 70 10.75 1.72 7.78
N GLY A 71 11.95 1.70 7.20
CA GLY A 71 12.54 0.52 6.59
C GLY A 71 12.12 0.28 5.13
N SER A 72 13.09 0.46 4.23
CA SER A 72 13.12 -0.07 2.85
C SER A 72 11.90 0.28 1.97
N ARG A 73 11.35 1.48 2.12
CA ARG A 73 10.24 1.99 1.29
C ARG A 73 10.60 3.31 0.61
N ASP A 74 11.89 3.48 0.29
CA ASP A 74 12.33 4.51 -0.64
C ASP A 74 11.39 4.49 -1.85
N VAL A 75 10.85 5.64 -2.23
CA VAL A 75 9.82 5.73 -3.29
C VAL A 75 10.32 5.25 -4.67
N ASN A 76 11.64 5.05 -4.82
CA ASN A 76 12.27 4.51 -6.02
C ASN A 76 12.52 2.98 -5.95
N ARG A 77 12.05 2.29 -4.91
CA ARG A 77 12.29 0.85 -4.75
C ARG A 77 11.48 0.06 -5.80
N PRO A 78 12.14 -0.70 -6.70
CA PRO A 78 11.48 -1.32 -7.85
C PRO A 78 10.52 -2.44 -7.47
N SER A 79 10.69 -3.05 -6.30
CA SER A 79 9.81 -4.12 -5.81
C SER A 79 8.60 -3.62 -5.02
N GLY A 80 8.34 -2.30 -5.04
CA GLY A 80 7.18 -1.70 -4.40
C GLY A 80 5.88 -1.97 -5.14
N THR A 81 4.81 -2.08 -4.36
CA THR A 81 3.45 -2.21 -4.90
C THR A 81 2.58 -1.06 -4.42
N ILE A 82 1.47 -0.86 -5.11
CA ILE A 82 0.44 0.13 -4.75
C ILE A 82 -0.92 -0.54 -4.67
N ARG A 83 -1.80 0.01 -3.84
CA ARG A 83 -3.21 -0.34 -3.81
C ARG A 83 -4.03 0.91 -4.18
N PRO A 84 -4.37 1.09 -5.47
CA PRO A 84 -5.08 2.29 -5.90
C PRO A 84 -6.49 2.30 -5.30
N VAL A 85 -6.94 3.48 -4.92
CA VAL A 85 -8.31 3.74 -4.47
C VAL A 85 -9.00 4.63 -5.49
N ILE A 86 -10.21 4.24 -5.87
CA ILE A 86 -11.04 4.97 -6.83
C ILE A 86 -12.25 5.51 -6.04
N TRP A 87 -12.38 6.82 -6.01
CA TRP A 87 -13.59 7.49 -5.54
C TRP A 87 -14.46 7.80 -6.73
N VAL A 88 -15.66 7.22 -6.78
CA VAL A 88 -16.63 7.47 -7.84
C VAL A 88 -17.74 8.36 -7.30
N THR A 89 -18.08 9.40 -8.04
CA THR A 89 -19.23 10.25 -7.75
C THR A 89 -20.43 9.65 -8.45
N MET A 90 -21.34 9.07 -7.68
CA MET A 90 -22.63 8.67 -8.23
C MET A 90 -23.45 9.94 -8.49
N GLY A 91 -23.99 10.09 -9.70
CA GLY A 91 -24.93 11.16 -10.01
C GLY A 91 -26.22 11.03 -9.17
N GLU A 92 -26.96 12.12 -9.05
CA GLU A 92 -28.36 12.06 -8.59
C GLU A 92 -29.25 11.32 -9.60
#